data_AF-K2NRY7-F1
#
_entry.id   AF-K2NRY7-F1
#
_cell.length_a   1.000
_cell.length_b   1.000
_cell.length_c   1.000
_cell.angle_alpha   90.00
_cell.angle_beta   90.00
_cell.angle_gamma   90.00
#
_symmetry.space_group_name_H-M   'P 1'
#
loop_
_entity.id
_entity.type
_entity.pdbx_description
1 polymer ?
#
loop_
_entity_poly.entity_id
_entity_poly.type
_entity_poly.pdbx_seq_one_letter_code
_entity_poly.pdbx_strand_id
1 'polypeptide(L)'
;MSNGSNDYTGASHDLNREYKTLLEELRVLQAEWHSVASRKAALEASVASATAQSDAVEPIRCRLFELREECALLNDRNEFIQLQIEEAKELYKRACEKSSVLVGDTLEEKEKLEEEYMRVMRFVDQFDPNLQEDAALLRAALAEQRVEMRVLQEMLDAVKESIVPDYVSEPLQNSRALLTSNSNPCVEIQMDDVFIPVPHGRLRLLTGPRGDGLQQLRDRHKVTASVVCFNDMVAVRLRGHKAGVENCGNDIRRVLSLQEVQHESVNVKGKKQQQKEAKHMDAHSSRKAFSNSFVSS
;
A
#
# COMPACT_ATOMS: atom_id res chain seq x y z
N MET A 1 22.36 -8.91 29.39
CA MET A 1 22.34 -8.56 27.96
C MET A 1 22.99 -9.70 27.21
N SER A 2 22.29 -10.22 26.22
CA SER A 2 22.54 -11.50 25.56
C SER A 2 23.74 -11.41 24.62
N ASN A 3 24.68 -12.34 24.75
CA ASN A 3 25.74 -12.58 23.77
C ASN A 3 25.14 -13.29 22.57
N GLY A 4 25.15 -12.63 21.40
CA GLY A 4 24.83 -13.26 20.14
C GLY A 4 25.71 -12.71 19.05
N SER A 5 26.67 -13.52 18.60
CA SER A 5 27.19 -13.58 17.22
C SER A 5 28.50 -14.38 17.17
N ASN A 6 28.44 -15.68 16.82
CA ASN A 6 29.51 -16.39 16.09
C ASN A 6 29.08 -17.84 15.74
N ASP A 7 28.03 -18.00 14.93
CA ASP A 7 27.57 -19.33 14.47
C ASP A 7 27.91 -19.64 12.99
N TYR A 8 28.67 -18.79 12.30
CA TYR A 8 29.00 -19.01 10.87
C TYR A 8 30.22 -19.90 10.61
N THR A 9 31.00 -20.26 11.63
CA THR A 9 32.16 -21.17 11.52
C THR A 9 31.80 -22.64 11.77
N GLY A 10 30.66 -22.94 12.41
CA GLY A 10 30.23 -24.32 12.66
C GLY A 10 29.82 -25.05 11.37
N ALA A 11 28.98 -24.40 10.55
CA ALA A 11 28.43 -25.00 9.33
C ALA A 11 29.50 -25.30 8.25
N SER A 12 30.56 -24.49 8.15
CA SER A 12 31.65 -24.72 7.20
C SER A 12 32.61 -25.83 7.66
N HIS A 13 32.78 -26.02 8.97
CA HIS A 13 33.53 -27.12 9.53
C HIS A 13 32.80 -28.46 9.40
N ASP A 14 31.47 -28.46 9.52
CA ASP A 14 30.64 -29.66 9.33
C ASP A 14 30.61 -30.09 7.85
N LEU A 15 30.45 -29.16 6.89
CA LEU A 15 30.53 -29.47 5.45
C LEU A 15 31.90 -30.03 5.04
N ASN A 16 32.99 -29.51 5.61
CA ASN A 16 34.34 -30.00 5.32
C ASN A 16 34.60 -31.39 5.92
N ARG A 17 33.95 -31.71 7.05
CA ARG A 17 33.98 -33.06 7.63
C ARG A 17 33.21 -34.04 6.74
N GLU A 18 32.01 -33.68 6.31
CA GLU A 18 31.19 -34.49 5.39
C GLU A 18 31.87 -34.71 4.03
N TYR A 19 32.52 -33.69 3.49
CA TYR A 19 33.30 -33.81 2.26
C TYR A 19 34.47 -34.80 2.41
N LYS A 20 35.17 -34.78 3.55
CA LYS A 20 36.25 -35.74 3.82
C LYS A 20 35.75 -37.16 3.99
N THR A 21 34.60 -37.37 4.62
CA THR A 21 34.00 -38.71 4.75
C THR A 21 33.56 -39.25 3.41
N LEU A 22 32.94 -38.42 2.56
CA LEU A 22 32.56 -38.80 1.19
C LEU A 22 33.77 -39.15 0.32
N LEU A 23 34.88 -38.42 0.44
CA LEU A 23 36.12 -38.75 -0.27
C LEU A 23 36.71 -40.09 0.16
N GLU A 24 36.60 -40.44 1.45
CA GLU A 24 37.10 -41.71 1.96
C GLU A 24 36.20 -42.87 1.53
N GLU A 25 34.88 -42.69 1.57
CA GLU A 25 33.92 -43.67 1.03
C GLU A 25 34.15 -43.93 -0.47
N LEU A 26 34.44 -42.88 -1.24
CA LEU A 26 34.73 -43.00 -2.67
C LEU A 26 36.03 -43.78 -2.91
N ARG A 27 37.07 -43.58 -2.09
CA ARG A 27 38.31 -44.37 -2.15
C ARG A 27 38.08 -45.84 -1.82
N VAL A 28 37.28 -46.14 -0.80
CA VAL A 28 36.93 -47.52 -0.44
C VAL A 28 36.17 -48.19 -1.57
N LEU A 29 35.16 -47.53 -2.13
CA LEU A 29 34.40 -48.04 -3.27
C LEU A 29 35.28 -48.25 -4.51
N GLN A 30 36.24 -47.37 -4.76
CA GLN A 30 37.19 -47.52 -5.86
C GLN A 30 38.12 -48.74 -5.65
N ALA A 31 38.60 -48.96 -4.43
CA ALA A 31 39.42 -50.12 -4.10
C ALA A 31 38.63 -51.44 -4.22
N GLU A 32 37.38 -51.46 -3.76
CA GLU A 32 36.48 -52.60 -3.90
C GLU A 32 36.16 -52.88 -5.37
N TRP A 33 35.89 -51.84 -6.16
CA TRP A 33 35.66 -51.97 -7.60
C TRP A 33 36.86 -52.58 -8.32
N HIS A 34 38.08 -52.13 -8.02
CA HIS A 34 39.29 -52.71 -8.60
C HIS A 34 39.51 -54.17 -8.18
N SER A 35 39.21 -54.52 -6.93
CA SER A 35 39.27 -55.90 -6.43
C SER A 35 38.28 -56.82 -7.16
N VAL A 36 37.04 -56.35 -7.37
CA VAL A 36 36.01 -57.08 -8.12
C VAL A 36 36.39 -57.20 -9.59
N ALA A 37 36.92 -56.14 -10.20
CA ALA A 37 37.40 -56.16 -11.58
C ALA A 37 38.54 -57.17 -11.79
N SER A 38 39.50 -57.24 -10.86
CA SER A 38 40.58 -58.23 -10.89
C SER A 38 40.04 -59.67 -10.74
N ARG A 39 39.08 -59.89 -9.85
CA ARG A 39 38.44 -61.20 -9.65
C ARG A 39 37.65 -61.65 -10.88
N LYS A 40 36.96 -60.71 -11.55
CA LYS A 40 36.27 -60.95 -12.82
C LYS A 40 37.26 -61.35 -13.92
N ALA A 41 38.36 -60.62 -14.08
CA ALA A 41 39.40 -60.93 -15.05
C ALA A 41 40.03 -62.32 -14.82
N ALA A 42 40.24 -62.71 -13.57
CA ALA A 42 40.76 -64.03 -13.21
C ALA A 42 39.77 -65.17 -13.53
N LEU A 43 38.47 -64.94 -13.31
CA LEU A 43 37.41 -65.90 -13.66
C LEU A 43 37.26 -66.03 -15.18
N GLU A 44 37.31 -64.93 -15.92
CA GLU A 44 37.27 -64.94 -17.39
C GLU A 44 38.47 -65.68 -17.99
N ALA A 45 39.67 -65.48 -17.45
CA ALA A 45 40.87 -66.21 -17.84
C ALA A 45 40.78 -67.72 -17.52
N SER A 46 40.17 -68.08 -16.39
CA SER A 46 39.96 -69.49 -16.01
C SER A 46 38.90 -70.18 -16.87
N VAL A 47 37.88 -69.45 -17.33
CA VAL A 47 36.88 -69.96 -18.28
C VAL A 47 37.46 -70.14 -19.66
N ALA A 48 38.36 -69.24 -20.07
CA ALA A 48 39.09 -69.34 -21.35
C ALA A 48 40.05 -70.54 -21.39
N SER A 49 40.60 -70.97 -20.26
CA SER A 49 41.49 -72.15 -20.18
C SER A 49 40.73 -73.48 -20.06
N ALA A 50 39.45 -73.46 -19.67
CA ALA A 50 38.59 -74.64 -19.49
C ALA A 50 37.78 -75.00 -20.75
N THR A 51 38.31 -74.80 -21.95
CA THR A 51 37.67 -75.19 -23.23
C THR A 51 37.80 -76.69 -23.56
N ALA A 52 37.71 -77.56 -22.56
CA ALA A 52 37.64 -79.01 -22.75
C ALA A 52 36.44 -79.60 -21.97
N GLN A 53 35.38 -79.91 -22.73
CA GLN A 53 34.23 -80.78 -22.43
C GLN A 53 34.12 -81.33 -20.99
N SER A 54 33.40 -80.61 -20.12
CA SER A 54 32.94 -81.13 -18.82
C SER A 54 31.61 -80.50 -18.44
N ASP A 55 30.67 -81.30 -17.91
CA ASP A 55 29.32 -80.93 -17.45
C ASP A 55 29.30 -79.76 -16.45
N ALA A 56 30.44 -79.47 -15.80
CA ALA A 56 30.58 -78.37 -14.85
C ALA A 56 30.77 -76.98 -15.50
N VAL A 57 31.06 -76.90 -16.81
CA VAL A 57 31.36 -75.64 -17.51
C VAL A 57 30.08 -74.93 -17.99
N GLU A 58 29.03 -75.68 -18.29
CA GLU A 58 27.78 -75.11 -18.80
C GLU A 58 27.06 -74.21 -17.78
N PRO A 59 26.94 -74.58 -16.48
CA PRO A 59 26.39 -73.70 -15.46
C PRO A 59 27.18 -72.39 -15.30
N ILE A 60 28.52 -72.46 -15.44
CA ILE A 60 29.40 -71.29 -15.35
C ILE A 60 29.16 -70.36 -16.56
N ARG A 61 28.94 -70.91 -17.76
CA ARG A 61 28.61 -70.13 -18.96
C ARG A 61 27.24 -69.46 -18.85
N CYS A 62 26.22 -70.18 -18.38
CA CYS A 62 24.90 -69.59 -18.11
C CYS A 62 25.02 -68.45 -17.10
N ARG A 63 25.77 -68.65 -16.00
CA ARG A 63 25.96 -67.62 -14.98
C ARG A 63 26.73 -66.40 -15.51
N LEU A 64 27.74 -66.61 -16.36
CA LEU A 64 28.45 -65.51 -17.02
C LEU A 64 27.56 -64.73 -17.99
N PHE A 65 26.64 -65.42 -18.68
CA PHE A 65 25.67 -64.77 -19.55
C PHE A 65 24.70 -63.91 -18.74
N GLU A 66 24.11 -64.45 -17.67
CA GLU A 66 23.24 -63.70 -16.74
C GLU A 66 23.96 -62.47 -16.16
N LEU A 67 25.21 -62.62 -15.71
CA LEU A 67 26.00 -61.51 -15.17
C LEU A 67 26.29 -60.44 -16.22
N ARG A 68 26.44 -60.81 -17.50
CA ARG A 68 26.63 -59.84 -18.59
C ARG A 68 25.35 -59.06 -18.86
N GLU A 69 24.20 -59.71 -18.85
CA GLU A 69 22.90 -59.04 -18.97
C GLU A 69 22.65 -58.10 -17.78
N GLU A 70 22.95 -58.55 -16.56
CA GLU A 70 22.84 -57.72 -15.35
C GLU A 70 23.77 -56.49 -15.42
N CYS A 71 25.03 -56.67 -15.87
CA CYS A 71 25.94 -55.55 -16.09
C CYS A 71 25.42 -54.56 -17.15
N ALA A 72 24.81 -55.04 -18.24
CA ALA A 72 24.24 -54.17 -19.26
C ALA A 72 23.08 -53.35 -18.69
N LEU A 73 22.15 -53.99 -17.97
CA LEU A 73 21.03 -53.31 -17.32
C LEU A 73 21.49 -52.28 -16.27
N LEU A 74 22.53 -52.61 -15.49
CA LEU A 74 23.10 -51.68 -14.53
C LEU A 74 23.79 -50.49 -15.20
N ASN A 75 24.43 -50.69 -16.35
CA ASN A 75 25.01 -49.60 -17.13
C ASN A 75 23.92 -48.67 -17.67
N ASP A 76 22.86 -49.20 -18.29
CA ASP A 76 21.73 -48.41 -18.79
C ASP A 76 21.09 -47.60 -17.65
N ARG A 77 20.95 -48.21 -16.47
CA ARG A 77 20.43 -47.53 -15.28
C ARG A 77 21.37 -46.45 -14.76
N ASN A 78 22.68 -46.67 -14.80
CA ASN A 78 23.67 -45.68 -14.40
C ASN A 78 23.67 -44.47 -15.34
N GLU A 79 23.59 -44.70 -16.65
CA GLU A 79 23.45 -43.64 -17.66
C GLU A 79 22.17 -42.82 -17.44
N PHE A 80 21.04 -43.50 -17.18
CA PHE A 80 19.78 -42.83 -16.87
C PHE A 80 19.90 -41.95 -15.60
N ILE A 81 20.50 -42.47 -14.53
CA ILE A 81 20.68 -41.72 -13.29
C ILE A 81 21.61 -40.52 -13.50
N GLN A 82 22.69 -40.67 -14.26
CA GLN A 82 23.58 -39.56 -14.61
C GLN A 82 22.84 -38.46 -15.36
N LEU A 83 21.97 -38.83 -16.31
CA LEU A 83 21.17 -37.87 -17.07
C LEU A 83 20.19 -37.10 -16.16
N GLN A 84 19.56 -37.79 -15.21
CA GLN A 84 18.70 -37.17 -14.19
C GLN A 84 19.49 -36.23 -13.26
N ILE A 85 20.71 -36.59 -12.88
CA ILE A 85 21.58 -35.74 -12.04
C ILE A 85 21.95 -34.45 -12.79
N GLU A 86 22.33 -34.55 -14.07
CA GLU A 86 22.65 -33.36 -14.88
C GLU A 86 21.42 -32.46 -15.07
N GLU A 87 20.24 -33.03 -15.31
CA GLU A 87 19.00 -32.26 -15.38
C GLU A 87 18.70 -31.54 -14.05
N ALA A 88 18.85 -32.24 -12.91
CA ALA A 88 18.67 -31.65 -11.59
C ALA A 88 19.66 -30.52 -11.29
N LYS A 89 20.93 -30.67 -11.69
CA LYS A 89 21.95 -29.60 -11.57
C LYS A 89 21.59 -28.37 -12.38
N GLU A 90 21.11 -28.55 -13.61
CA GLU A 90 20.68 -27.45 -14.47
C GLU A 90 19.44 -26.74 -13.90
N LEU A 91 18.48 -27.49 -13.37
CA LEU A 91 17.32 -26.90 -12.69
C LEU A 91 17.73 -26.12 -11.44
N TYR A 92 18.63 -26.67 -10.62
CA TYR A 92 19.17 -26.01 -9.44
C TYR A 92 19.89 -24.71 -9.80
N LYS A 93 20.76 -24.75 -10.82
CA LYS A 93 21.47 -23.57 -11.32
C LYS A 93 20.50 -22.46 -11.73
N ARG A 94 19.48 -22.78 -12.53
CA ARG A 94 18.45 -21.81 -12.93
C ARG A 94 17.66 -21.27 -11.73
N ALA A 95 17.39 -22.10 -10.73
CA ALA A 95 16.71 -21.67 -9.52
C ALA A 95 17.57 -20.70 -8.71
N CYS A 96 18.87 -20.97 -8.55
CA CYS A 96 19.81 -20.07 -7.91
C CYS A 96 19.94 -18.73 -8.64
N GLU A 97 20.05 -18.75 -9.97
CA GLU A 97 20.08 -17.53 -10.79
C GLU A 97 18.83 -16.69 -10.57
N LYS A 98 17.63 -17.29 -10.66
CA LYS A 98 16.37 -16.59 -10.38
C LYS A 98 16.28 -16.06 -8.96
N SER A 99 16.73 -16.84 -7.97
CA SER A 99 16.77 -16.42 -6.58
C SER A 99 17.69 -15.22 -6.39
N SER A 100 18.84 -15.20 -7.07
CA SER A 100 19.79 -14.09 -6.95
C SER A 100 19.24 -12.79 -7.54
N VAL A 101 18.53 -12.88 -8.67
CA VAL A 101 17.84 -11.73 -9.28
C VAL A 101 16.76 -11.20 -8.33
N LEU A 102 15.92 -12.08 -7.79
CA LEU A 102 14.86 -11.69 -6.86
C LEU A 102 15.43 -11.00 -5.61
N VAL A 103 16.54 -11.52 -5.06
CA VAL A 103 17.21 -10.88 -3.91
C VAL A 103 17.72 -9.48 -4.29
N GLY A 104 18.31 -9.32 -5.48
CA GLY A 104 18.71 -8.01 -6.01
C GLY A 104 17.54 -7.03 -6.09
N ASP A 105 16.43 -7.45 -6.70
CA ASP A 105 15.22 -6.62 -6.86
C ASP A 105 14.65 -6.22 -5.49
N THR A 106 14.58 -7.15 -4.53
CA THR A 106 14.07 -6.85 -3.17
C THR A 106 14.97 -5.88 -2.40
N LEU A 107 16.29 -5.92 -2.61
CA LEU A 107 17.21 -4.98 -1.98
C LEU A 107 17.05 -3.58 -2.58
N GLU A 108 16.86 -3.48 -3.90
CA GLU A 108 16.61 -2.20 -4.58
C GLU A 108 15.26 -1.58 -4.16
N GLU A 109 14.21 -2.39 -4.05
CA GLU A 109 12.91 -1.93 -3.53
C GLU A 109 13.00 -1.48 -2.07
N LYS A 110 13.76 -2.20 -1.24
CA LYS A 110 14.00 -1.80 0.15
C LYS A 110 14.71 -0.44 0.23
N GLU A 111 15.76 -0.23 -0.57
CA GLU A 111 16.48 1.05 -0.60
C GLU A 111 15.55 2.20 -1.04
N LYS A 112 14.74 2.01 -2.09
CA LYS A 112 13.73 2.99 -2.52
C LYS A 112 12.74 3.30 -1.40
N LEU A 113 12.27 2.28 -0.68
CA LEU A 113 11.33 2.46 0.43
C LEU A 113 11.96 3.24 1.58
N GLU A 114 13.23 2.96 1.92
CA GLU A 114 13.97 3.71 2.94
C GLU A 114 14.17 5.19 2.52
N GLU A 115 14.49 5.46 1.26
CA GLU A 115 14.59 6.82 0.73
C GLU A 115 13.24 7.58 0.80
N GLU A 116 12.14 6.92 0.42
CA GLU A 116 10.80 7.50 0.50
C GLU A 116 10.42 7.77 1.96
N TYR A 117 10.68 6.82 2.86
CA TYR A 117 10.45 6.98 4.29
C TYR A 117 11.22 8.19 4.84
N MET A 118 12.51 8.32 4.53
CA MET A 118 13.32 9.47 4.94
C MET A 118 12.86 10.79 4.31
N ARG A 119 12.29 10.77 3.10
CA ARG A 119 11.67 11.94 2.47
C ARG A 119 10.40 12.35 3.22
N VAL A 120 9.54 11.39 3.57
CA VAL A 120 8.30 11.64 4.33
C VAL A 120 8.63 12.16 5.72
N MET A 121 9.56 11.53 6.44
CA MET A 121 9.98 11.98 7.77
C MET A 121 10.48 13.42 7.75
N ARG A 122 11.32 13.79 6.77
CA ARG A 122 11.76 15.19 6.60
C ARG A 122 10.62 16.16 6.35
N PHE A 123 9.57 15.75 5.63
CA PHE A 123 8.38 16.60 5.48
C PHE A 123 7.63 16.75 6.80
N VAL A 124 7.41 15.65 7.54
CA VAL A 124 6.76 15.69 8.85
C VAL A 124 7.51 16.61 9.81
N ASP A 125 8.84 16.50 9.89
CA ASP A 125 9.69 17.35 10.71
C ASP A 125 9.61 18.84 10.33
N GLN A 126 9.28 19.17 9.06
CA GLN A 126 9.08 20.56 8.61
C GLN A 126 7.70 21.11 8.96
N PHE A 127 6.68 20.25 9.08
CA PHE A 127 5.33 20.68 9.45
C PHE A 127 5.18 20.87 10.96
N ASP A 128 5.87 20.09 11.79
CA ASP A 128 5.71 20.11 13.25
C ASP A 128 6.04 21.47 13.93
N PRO A 129 7.13 22.20 13.60
CA PRO A 129 7.43 23.47 14.25
C PRO A 129 6.48 24.60 13.80
N ASN A 130 6.11 24.63 12.52
CA ASN A 130 5.20 25.66 11.99
C ASN A 130 3.77 25.49 12.54
N LEU A 131 3.30 24.24 12.70
CA LEU A 131 2.02 23.96 13.35
C LEU A 131 2.02 24.31 14.85
N GLN A 132 3.16 24.16 15.53
CA GLN A 132 3.29 24.51 16.94
C GLN A 132 3.24 26.04 17.14
N GLU A 133 3.88 26.82 16.26
CA GLU A 133 3.80 28.28 16.26
C GLU A 133 2.38 28.78 15.92
N ASP A 134 1.75 28.22 14.88
CA ASP A 134 0.38 28.57 14.49
C ASP A 134 -0.63 28.26 15.61
N ALA A 135 -0.45 27.15 16.32
CA ALA A 135 -1.29 26.79 17.47
C ALA A 135 -1.15 27.76 18.64
N ALA A 136 0.05 28.31 18.88
CA ALA A 136 0.28 29.31 19.92
C ALA A 136 -0.39 30.64 19.56
N LEU A 137 -0.25 31.09 18.30
CA LEU A 137 -0.89 32.31 17.80
C LEU A 137 -2.43 32.20 17.84
N LEU A 138 -2.99 31.05 17.44
CA LEU A 138 -4.43 30.80 17.52
C LEU A 138 -4.95 30.81 18.96
N ARG A 139 -4.19 30.28 19.93
CA ARG A 139 -4.56 30.34 21.35
C ARG A 139 -4.54 31.76 21.89
N ALA A 140 -3.55 32.57 21.51
CA ALA A 140 -3.47 33.98 21.89
C ALA A 140 -4.65 34.78 21.33
N ALA A 141 -4.93 34.66 20.02
CA ALA A 141 -6.07 35.32 19.38
C ALA A 141 -7.41 34.92 20.00
N LEU A 142 -7.57 33.64 20.36
CA LEU A 142 -8.78 33.14 21.02
C LEU A 142 -8.91 33.70 22.46
N ALA A 143 -7.80 33.89 23.17
CA ALA A 143 -7.80 34.53 24.48
C ALA A 143 -8.21 36.01 24.39
N GLU A 144 -7.70 36.74 23.41
CA GLU A 144 -8.09 38.14 23.15
C GLU A 144 -9.58 38.25 22.80
N GLN A 145 -10.08 37.43 21.88
CA GLN A 145 -11.50 37.40 21.55
C GLN A 145 -12.40 37.06 22.74
N ARG A 146 -11.97 36.20 23.65
CA ARG A 146 -12.71 35.90 24.89
C ARG A 146 -12.78 37.11 25.83
N VAL A 147 -11.74 37.91 25.89
CA VAL A 147 -11.73 39.16 26.68
C VAL A 147 -12.66 40.18 26.03
N GLU A 148 -12.57 40.38 24.71
CA GLU A 148 -13.47 41.28 23.98
C GLU A 148 -14.93 40.89 24.13
N MET A 149 -15.25 39.60 24.00
CA MET A 149 -16.61 39.10 24.24
C MET A 149 -17.08 39.36 25.67
N ARG A 150 -16.21 39.22 26.67
CA ARG A 150 -16.55 39.52 28.07
C ARG A 150 -16.87 41.00 28.25
N VAL A 151 -16.03 41.89 27.70
CA VAL A 151 -16.24 43.34 27.76
C VAL A 151 -17.55 43.72 27.06
N LEU A 152 -17.83 43.15 25.87
CA LEU A 152 -19.09 43.40 25.17
C LEU A 152 -20.30 42.88 25.95
N GLN A 153 -20.17 41.75 26.65
CA GLN A 153 -21.21 41.22 27.51
C GLN A 153 -21.44 42.13 28.73
N GLU A 154 -20.40 42.60 29.39
CA GLU A 154 -20.48 43.56 30.49
C GLU A 154 -21.12 44.88 30.04
N MET A 155 -20.75 45.39 28.86
CA MET A 155 -21.39 46.58 28.27
C MET A 155 -22.87 46.33 27.95
N LEU A 156 -23.20 45.17 27.40
CA LEU A 156 -24.59 44.81 27.11
C LEU A 156 -25.42 44.72 28.39
N ASP A 157 -24.87 44.16 29.45
CA ASP A 157 -25.55 44.03 30.73
C ASP A 157 -25.72 45.40 31.40
N ALA A 158 -24.74 46.30 31.33
CA ALA A 158 -24.89 47.70 31.77
C ALA A 158 -25.98 48.45 30.98
N VAL A 159 -26.07 48.22 29.66
CA VAL A 159 -27.14 48.81 28.83
C VAL A 159 -28.50 48.23 29.22
N LYS A 160 -28.61 46.92 29.49
CA LYS A 160 -29.85 46.32 29.99
C LYS A 160 -30.27 46.93 31.31
N GLU A 161 -29.35 47.06 32.27
CA GLU A 161 -29.63 47.71 33.56
C GLU A 161 -30.10 49.15 33.38
N SER A 162 -29.58 49.89 32.39
CA SER A 162 -30.04 51.26 32.09
C SER A 162 -31.43 51.33 31.41
N ILE A 163 -31.88 50.24 30.78
CA ILE A 163 -33.16 50.16 30.06
C ILE A 163 -34.26 49.54 30.92
N VAL A 164 -33.90 48.79 31.98
CA VAL A 164 -34.85 48.32 32.98
C VAL A 164 -35.37 49.53 33.76
N PRO A 165 -36.67 49.86 33.68
CA PRO A 165 -37.23 50.94 34.49
C PRO A 165 -37.13 50.54 35.97
N ASP A 166 -36.70 51.47 36.83
CA ASP A 166 -36.74 51.36 38.29
C ASP A 166 -38.20 51.19 38.77
N TYR A 167 -38.73 49.98 38.70
CA TYR A 167 -40.05 49.62 39.23
C TYR A 167 -40.01 48.22 39.81
N VAL A 168 -39.23 48.01 40.86
CA VAL A 168 -39.53 46.96 41.83
C VAL A 168 -39.12 47.41 43.24
N SER A 169 -40.01 48.16 43.91
CA SER A 169 -40.09 48.16 45.38
C SER A 169 -41.51 48.49 45.80
N GLU A 170 -42.10 47.53 46.50
CA GLU A 170 -43.40 47.48 47.20
C GLU A 170 -44.68 47.04 46.46
N PRO A 171 -45.47 46.13 47.08
CA PRO A 171 -46.70 45.59 46.51
C PRO A 171 -47.90 46.43 46.98
N LEU A 172 -48.57 47.12 46.06
CA LEU A 172 -49.87 47.72 46.33
C LEU A 172 -50.95 47.13 45.44
N GLN A 173 -51.87 46.47 46.13
CA GLN A 173 -53.14 45.97 45.66
C GLN A 173 -53.94 47.08 44.95
N ASN A 174 -54.77 46.65 44.00
CA ASN A 174 -55.85 47.38 43.33
C ASN A 174 -55.46 48.30 42.16
N SER A 175 -55.62 47.78 40.95
CA SER A 175 -56.65 48.30 40.05
C SER A 175 -56.86 47.33 38.89
N ARG A 176 -58.03 46.71 38.92
CA ARG A 176 -58.61 46.01 37.79
C ARG A 176 -59.15 47.08 36.85
N ALA A 177 -58.81 46.95 35.58
CA ALA A 177 -59.47 47.47 34.38
C ALA A 177 -58.67 48.49 33.55
N LEU A 178 -58.53 48.11 32.27
CA LEU A 178 -58.34 48.94 31.09
C LEU A 178 -56.92 49.41 30.78
N LEU A 179 -56.08 48.49 30.30
CA LEU A 179 -55.47 48.66 28.96
C LEU A 179 -55.48 47.31 28.24
N THR A 180 -56.18 47.33 27.11
CA THR A 180 -56.50 46.25 26.19
C THR A 180 -55.26 45.57 25.62
N SER A 181 -55.36 44.25 25.49
CA SER A 181 -54.48 43.39 24.71
C SER A 181 -54.35 43.88 23.27
N ASN A 182 -53.25 44.57 22.93
CA ASN A 182 -52.75 44.55 21.56
C ASN A 182 -52.13 43.18 21.33
N SER A 183 -52.98 42.22 20.96
CA SER A 183 -52.53 40.99 20.31
C SER A 183 -51.90 41.40 18.98
N ASN A 184 -50.58 41.58 18.98
CA ASN A 184 -49.82 41.51 17.74
C ASN A 184 -50.19 40.18 17.08
N PRO A 185 -50.60 40.15 15.80
CA PRO A 185 -50.80 38.89 15.13
C PRO A 185 -49.43 38.19 15.06
N CYS A 186 -49.23 37.17 15.89
CA CYS A 186 -48.17 36.20 15.67
C CYS A 186 -48.54 35.47 14.38
N VAL A 187 -48.03 35.98 13.27
CA VAL A 187 -48.01 35.25 12.02
C VAL A 187 -47.02 34.10 12.24
N GLU A 188 -47.52 32.88 12.40
CA GLU A 188 -46.67 31.69 12.32
C GLU A 188 -46.12 31.61 10.89
N ILE A 189 -44.92 32.16 10.71
CA ILE A 189 -44.18 32.04 9.46
C ILE A 189 -43.80 30.57 9.32
N GLN A 190 -44.31 29.89 8.29
CA GLN A 190 -43.94 28.52 7.97
C GLN A 190 -42.42 28.45 7.77
N MET A 191 -41.75 27.72 8.67
CA MET A 191 -40.32 27.46 8.61
C MET A 191 -40.10 26.11 7.97
N ASP A 192 -39.37 26.09 6.86
CA ASP A 192 -38.96 24.85 6.22
C ASP A 192 -37.68 24.33 6.87
N ASP A 193 -37.54 23.01 6.93
CA ASP A 193 -36.36 22.31 7.43
C ASP A 193 -35.88 21.31 6.36
N VAL A 194 -34.68 21.54 5.82
CA VAL A 194 -34.15 20.78 4.68
C VAL A 194 -32.73 20.31 4.99
N PHE A 195 -32.46 19.04 4.68
CA PHE A 195 -31.14 18.44 4.79
C PHE A 195 -30.52 18.27 3.41
N ILE A 196 -29.32 18.84 3.23
CA ILE A 196 -28.57 18.72 1.99
C ILE A 196 -27.35 17.83 2.23
N PRO A 197 -27.27 16.65 1.61
CA PRO A 197 -26.14 15.76 1.80
C PRO A 197 -24.86 16.38 1.22
N VAL A 198 -23.76 16.28 1.96
CA VAL A 198 -22.45 16.76 1.56
C VAL A 198 -21.57 15.56 1.23
N PRO A 199 -21.10 15.41 -0.02
CA PRO A 199 -20.15 14.35 -0.37
C PRO A 199 -18.87 14.42 0.47
N HIS A 200 -18.27 13.26 0.74
CA HIS A 200 -17.02 13.19 1.50
C HIS A 200 -15.93 14.10 0.90
N GLY A 201 -15.23 14.84 1.76
CA GLY A 201 -14.18 15.77 1.36
C GLY A 201 -14.66 17.13 0.82
N ARG A 202 -15.96 17.32 0.56
CA ARG A 202 -16.49 18.57 -0.02
C ARG A 202 -16.99 19.60 0.98
N LEU A 203 -17.02 19.28 2.28
CA LEU A 203 -17.47 20.22 3.31
C LEU A 203 -16.65 21.53 3.32
N ARG A 204 -15.34 21.44 3.00
CA ARG A 204 -14.44 22.59 2.91
C ARG A 204 -14.86 23.62 1.85
N LEU A 205 -15.58 23.19 0.81
CA LEU A 205 -16.11 24.08 -0.22
C LEU A 205 -17.23 24.98 0.33
N LEU A 206 -17.99 24.50 1.33
CA LEU A 206 -19.08 25.24 1.95
C LEU A 206 -18.61 26.10 3.11
N THR A 207 -17.61 25.64 3.88
CA THR A 207 -17.06 26.41 5.01
C THR A 207 -16.02 27.44 4.56
N GLY A 208 -15.42 27.27 3.38
CA GLY A 208 -14.36 28.14 2.89
C GLY A 208 -13.03 27.98 3.68
N PRO A 209 -11.96 28.68 3.28
CA PRO A 209 -10.64 28.58 3.91
C PRO A 209 -10.60 29.17 5.33
N ARG A 210 -11.50 30.10 5.66
CA ARG A 210 -11.60 30.75 6.97
C ARG A 210 -12.72 30.18 7.85
N GLY A 211 -13.47 29.18 7.37
CA GLY A 211 -14.56 28.55 8.12
C GLY A 211 -15.87 29.37 8.19
N ASP A 212 -15.92 30.53 7.56
CA ASP A 212 -17.01 31.50 7.61
C ASP A 212 -18.05 31.34 6.48
N GLY A 213 -17.84 30.43 5.52
CA GLY A 213 -18.72 30.29 4.36
C GLY A 213 -20.17 29.95 4.71
N LEU A 214 -20.40 29.11 5.73
CA LEU A 214 -21.75 28.83 6.22
C LEU A 214 -22.36 30.05 6.93
N GLN A 215 -21.56 30.85 7.62
CA GLN A 215 -22.03 32.10 8.24
C GLN A 215 -22.46 33.10 7.17
N GLN A 216 -21.69 33.25 6.09
CA GLN A 216 -22.06 34.10 4.96
C GLN A 216 -23.38 33.67 4.31
N LEU A 217 -23.62 32.36 4.17
CA LEU A 217 -24.88 31.82 3.66
C LEU A 217 -26.06 32.11 4.62
N ARG A 218 -25.84 32.01 5.94
CA ARG A 218 -26.83 32.38 6.97
C ARG A 218 -27.20 33.86 6.85
N ASP A 219 -26.20 34.72 6.77
CA ASP A 219 -26.39 36.18 6.75
C ASP A 219 -27.02 36.68 5.45
N ARG A 220 -26.68 36.05 4.33
CA ARG A 220 -27.20 36.37 3.00
C ARG A 220 -28.67 35.97 2.83
N HIS A 221 -29.04 34.76 3.23
CA HIS A 221 -30.37 34.20 3.00
C HIS A 221 -31.31 34.30 4.20
N LYS A 222 -30.82 34.86 5.32
CA LYS A 222 -31.56 34.99 6.59
C LYS A 222 -32.13 33.65 7.07
N VAL A 223 -31.32 32.60 6.94
CA VAL A 223 -31.65 31.24 7.39
C VAL A 223 -30.65 30.77 8.43
N THR A 224 -31.06 29.80 9.23
CA THR A 224 -30.13 29.02 10.05
C THR A 224 -29.57 27.87 9.21
N ALA A 225 -28.25 27.72 9.20
CA ALA A 225 -27.55 26.66 8.48
C ALA A 225 -26.52 26.04 9.41
N SER A 226 -26.52 24.72 9.57
CA SER A 226 -25.59 24.00 10.45
C SER A 226 -25.18 22.67 9.86
N VAL A 227 -23.93 22.28 10.07
CA VAL A 227 -23.45 20.94 9.71
C VAL A 227 -23.95 19.94 10.74
N VAL A 228 -24.55 18.86 10.28
CA VAL A 228 -25.07 17.77 11.12
C VAL A 228 -24.63 16.43 10.51
N CYS A 229 -24.40 15.45 11.37
CA CYS A 229 -24.26 14.06 10.94
C CYS A 229 -25.63 13.38 11.07
N PHE A 230 -26.15 12.85 9.97
CA PHE A 230 -27.43 12.16 9.93
C PHE A 230 -27.27 10.85 9.15
N ASN A 231 -27.57 9.71 9.78
CA ASN A 231 -27.42 8.36 9.21
C ASN A 231 -26.06 8.14 8.54
N ASP A 232 -24.97 8.33 9.30
CA ASP A 232 -23.57 8.17 8.86
C ASP A 232 -23.12 9.06 7.68
N MET A 233 -23.94 10.05 7.29
CA MET A 233 -23.62 11.04 6.28
C MET A 233 -23.53 12.44 6.87
N VAL A 234 -22.57 13.22 6.38
CA VAL A 234 -22.46 14.65 6.70
C VAL A 234 -23.46 15.41 5.84
N ALA A 235 -24.33 16.20 6.46
CA ALA A 235 -25.32 17.03 5.77
C ALA A 235 -25.32 18.46 6.32
N VAL A 236 -25.78 19.42 5.51
CA VAL A 236 -26.12 20.76 5.99
C VAL A 236 -27.62 20.83 6.23
N ARG A 237 -28.00 21.06 7.48
CA ARG A 237 -29.39 21.36 7.87
C ARG A 237 -29.64 22.84 7.67
N LEU A 238 -30.68 23.17 6.90
CA LEU A 238 -31.16 24.52 6.66
C LEU A 238 -32.54 24.67 7.28
N ARG A 239 -32.72 25.69 8.12
CA ARG A 239 -34.00 26.03 8.71
C ARG A 239 -34.29 27.52 8.63
N GLY A 240 -35.45 27.89 8.12
CA GLY A 240 -35.84 29.29 7.96
C GLY A 240 -37.04 29.48 7.04
N HIS A 241 -37.28 30.72 6.61
CA HIS A 241 -38.34 31.02 5.66
C HIS A 241 -38.13 30.27 4.34
N LYS A 242 -39.19 29.68 3.78
CA LYS A 242 -39.17 28.86 2.55
C LYS A 242 -38.28 29.38 1.43
N ALA A 243 -38.48 30.65 1.04
CA ALA A 243 -37.69 31.28 -0.01
C ALA A 243 -36.19 31.37 0.34
N GLY A 244 -35.83 31.61 1.61
CA GLY A 244 -34.44 31.63 2.06
C GLY A 244 -33.82 30.22 2.06
N VAL A 245 -34.58 29.21 2.48
CA VAL A 245 -34.14 27.82 2.51
C VAL A 245 -33.91 27.27 1.09
N GLU A 246 -34.83 27.56 0.16
CA GLU A 246 -34.69 27.16 -1.25
C GLU A 246 -33.48 27.85 -1.91
N ASN A 247 -33.31 29.16 -1.72
CA ASN A 247 -32.18 29.91 -2.30
C ASN A 247 -30.84 29.47 -1.71
N CYS A 248 -30.75 29.33 -0.38
CA CYS A 248 -29.56 28.83 0.28
C CYS A 248 -29.25 27.40 -0.16
N GLY A 249 -30.26 26.54 -0.28
CA GLY A 249 -30.09 25.17 -0.73
C GLY A 249 -29.63 25.06 -2.19
N ASN A 250 -30.09 25.95 -3.06
CA ASN A 250 -29.64 26.01 -4.44
C ASN A 250 -28.20 26.50 -4.55
N ASP A 251 -27.78 27.46 -3.72
CA ASP A 251 -26.38 27.91 -3.65
C ASP A 251 -25.45 26.80 -3.15
N ILE A 252 -25.84 26.09 -2.09
CA ILE A 252 -25.08 24.94 -1.56
C ILE A 252 -24.95 23.84 -2.62
N ARG A 253 -26.07 23.45 -3.26
CA ARG A 253 -26.04 22.45 -4.33
C ARG A 253 -25.14 22.88 -5.48
N ARG A 254 -25.22 24.14 -5.91
CA ARG A 254 -24.37 24.69 -6.97
C ARG A 254 -22.88 24.61 -6.60
N VAL A 255 -22.50 25.02 -5.39
CA VAL A 255 -21.11 24.95 -4.91
C VAL A 255 -20.61 23.49 -4.87
N LEU A 256 -21.47 22.56 -4.46
CA LEU A 256 -21.13 21.14 -4.44
C LEU A 256 -21.06 20.51 -5.84
N SER A 257 -21.80 21.02 -6.84
CA SER A 257 -21.83 20.50 -8.21
C SER A 257 -20.78 21.09 -9.17
N LEU A 258 -20.31 22.31 -8.93
CA LEU A 258 -19.47 23.08 -9.87
C LEU A 258 -18.06 22.49 -10.17
N GLN A 259 -17.62 21.43 -9.50
CA GLN A 259 -16.28 20.84 -9.70
C GLN A 259 -16.26 19.49 -10.44
N GLU A 260 -17.40 18.91 -10.81
CA GLU A 260 -17.40 17.70 -11.66
C GLU A 260 -16.78 17.95 -13.04
N VAL A 261 -16.83 19.20 -13.55
CA VAL A 261 -16.34 19.57 -14.88
C VAL A 261 -14.82 19.84 -14.93
N GLN A 262 -14.17 20.18 -13.80
CA GLN A 262 -12.73 20.49 -13.80
C GLN A 262 -11.84 19.24 -13.73
N HIS A 263 -12.32 18.13 -13.18
CA HIS A 263 -11.53 16.89 -13.15
C HIS A 263 -11.50 16.15 -14.50
N GLU A 264 -12.52 16.28 -15.36
CA GLU A 264 -12.49 15.68 -16.70
C GLU A 264 -11.57 16.44 -17.68
N SER A 265 -11.52 17.77 -17.61
CA SER A 265 -10.70 18.57 -18.54
C SER A 265 -9.18 18.45 -18.30
N VAL A 266 -8.77 18.16 -17.07
CA VAL A 266 -7.36 17.83 -16.74
C VAL A 266 -6.99 16.43 -17.26
N ASN A 267 -7.91 15.47 -17.19
CA ASN A 267 -7.69 14.09 -17.63
C ASN A 267 -7.61 13.97 -19.17
N VAL A 268 -8.37 14.80 -19.91
CA VAL A 268 -8.33 14.85 -21.39
C VAL A 268 -7.04 15.51 -21.92
N LYS A 269 -6.47 16.49 -21.21
CA LYS A 269 -5.17 17.09 -21.59
C LYS A 269 -4.00 16.14 -21.32
N GLY A 270 -4.01 15.42 -20.20
CA GLY A 270 -2.99 14.41 -19.88
C GLY A 270 -2.94 13.27 -20.90
N LYS A 271 -4.10 12.75 -21.34
CA LYS A 271 -4.16 11.68 -22.35
C LYS A 271 -3.69 12.12 -23.74
N LYS A 272 -3.92 13.38 -24.14
CA LYS A 272 -3.42 13.91 -25.43
C LYS A 272 -1.91 14.14 -25.45
N GLN A 273 -1.29 14.34 -24.29
CA GLN A 273 0.16 14.55 -24.19
C GLN A 273 0.92 13.21 -24.22
N GLN A 274 0.42 12.19 -23.53
CA GLN A 274 0.96 10.82 -23.60
C GLN A 274 0.84 10.20 -25.00
N GLN A 275 -0.25 10.48 -25.74
CA GLN A 275 -0.38 10.00 -27.12
C GLN A 275 0.57 10.68 -28.12
N LYS A 276 1.04 11.91 -27.84
CA LYS A 276 2.04 12.59 -28.68
C LYS A 276 3.45 12.08 -28.43
N GLU A 277 3.78 11.73 -27.18
CA GLU A 277 5.09 11.16 -26.84
C GLU A 277 5.25 9.72 -27.36
N ALA A 278 4.19 8.90 -27.29
CA ALA A 278 4.22 7.55 -27.86
C ALA A 278 4.45 7.56 -29.40
N LYS A 279 3.82 8.49 -30.13
CA LYS A 279 4.01 8.62 -31.58
C LYS A 279 5.39 9.17 -31.97
N HIS A 280 6.06 9.92 -31.09
CA HIS A 280 7.41 10.43 -31.35
C HIS A 280 8.49 9.36 -31.09
N MET A 281 8.25 8.40 -30.19
CA MET A 281 9.17 7.29 -29.92
C MET A 281 9.12 6.22 -31.03
N ASP A 282 7.96 5.91 -31.59
CA ASP A 282 7.83 4.92 -32.68
C ASP A 282 8.50 5.37 -33.99
N ALA A 283 8.55 6.68 -34.27
CA ALA A 283 9.21 7.22 -35.46
C ALA A 283 10.75 7.13 -35.42
N HIS A 284 11.35 7.00 -34.22
CA HIS A 284 12.80 6.89 -34.04
C HIS A 284 13.31 5.45 -33.95
N SER A 285 12.45 4.48 -33.65
CA SER A 285 12.83 3.06 -33.59
C SER A 285 12.92 2.41 -34.97
N SER A 286 12.14 2.85 -35.95
CA SER A 286 12.10 2.24 -37.30
C SER A 286 13.24 2.63 -38.26
N ARG A 287 14.22 3.46 -37.84
CA ARG A 287 15.33 3.92 -38.71
C ARG A 287 16.67 3.22 -38.52
N LYS A 288 16.79 2.21 -37.64
CA LYS A 288 18.08 1.56 -37.32
C LYS A 288 18.23 0.09 -37.70
N ALA A 289 17.27 -0.50 -38.40
CA ALA A 289 17.43 -1.85 -38.94
C ALA A 289 17.34 -1.76 -40.46
N PHE A 290 18.48 -1.62 -41.16
CA PHE A 290 18.75 -2.22 -42.48
C PHE A 290 20.16 -1.82 -42.96
N SER A 291 20.85 -2.78 -43.59
CA SER A 291 22.17 -2.73 -44.23
C SER A 291 23.39 -3.02 -43.33
N ASN A 292 24.31 -3.93 -43.63
CA ASN A 292 24.37 -5.01 -44.63
C ASN A 292 25.45 -6.01 -44.17
N SER A 293 25.13 -7.29 -44.25
CA SER A 293 26.07 -8.42 -44.33
C SER A 293 26.71 -8.51 -45.73
N PHE A 294 27.79 -9.31 -45.85
CA PHE A 294 28.55 -9.76 -47.05
C PHE A 294 29.73 -8.84 -47.49
N VAL A 295 30.95 -9.30 -47.83
CA VAL A 295 31.47 -10.61 -48.31
C VAL A 295 32.94 -10.81 -47.84
N SER A 296 33.31 -12.06 -47.62
CA SER A 296 34.66 -12.60 -47.37
C SER A 296 35.66 -12.45 -48.53
N SER A 297 36.94 -12.24 -48.21
CA SER A 297 38.12 -13.06 -48.58
C SER A 297 39.39 -12.37 -48.10
#